data_AF-A0A3B0IRN6-F1
#
_entry.id   AF-A0A3B0IRN6-F1
#
_cell.length_a   1.000
_cell.length_b   1.000
_cell.length_c   1.000
_cell.angle_alpha   90.00
_cell.angle_beta   90.00
_cell.angle_gamma   90.00
#
_symmetry.space_group_name_H-M   'P 1'
#
loop_
_entity.id
_entity.type
_entity.pdbx_description
1 polymer ?
#
loop_
_entity_poly.entity_id
_entity_poly.type
_entity_poly.pdbx_seq_one_letter_code
_entity_poly.pdbx_strand_id
1 'polypeptide(L)'
;MMRKFLIYSLLLTIIVTATVATLAFDHWISWKTGDYIYDDVKKLPPRGVGMILGESKYYSAGLPNEYYKYRIQGAINAYNSGKIKYLTHQVFATNNFTIITQRFHCERILFIAMKKGIDAQCYAVSSPKKIIKVCLREVFLPVLMP
;
A
#
# COMPACT_ATOMS: atom_id res chain seq x y z
N MET A 1 -13.27 5.77 47.09
CA MET A 1 -12.41 6.62 46.21
C MET A 1 -11.36 5.79 45.46
N MET A 2 -10.57 4.95 46.14
CA MET A 2 -9.49 4.13 45.53
C MET A 2 -9.94 3.10 44.48
N ARG A 3 -11.12 2.46 44.61
CA ARG A 3 -11.62 1.46 43.64
C ARG A 3 -11.85 2.04 42.24
N LYS A 4 -12.31 3.29 42.14
CA LYS A 4 -12.52 3.98 40.85
C LYS A 4 -11.16 4.30 40.19
N PHE A 5 -10.15 4.68 40.98
CA PHE A 5 -8.79 4.93 40.50
C PHE A 5 -8.11 3.66 39.96
N LEU A 6 -8.29 2.51 40.63
CA LEU A 6 -7.83 1.20 40.14
C LEU A 6 -8.49 0.81 38.81
N ILE A 7 -9.80 1.05 38.66
CA ILE A 7 -10.52 0.75 37.42
C ILE A 7 -10.04 1.65 36.27
N TYR A 8 -9.87 2.96 36.49
CA TYR A 8 -9.36 3.86 35.46
C TYR A 8 -7.92 3.55 35.06
N SER A 9 -7.07 3.18 36.02
CA SER A 9 -5.69 2.73 35.75
C SER A 9 -5.67 1.48 34.87
N LEU A 10 -6.51 0.48 35.17
CA LEU A 10 -6.63 -0.73 34.36
C LEU A 10 -7.17 -0.47 32.95
N LEU A 11 -8.15 0.43 32.82
CA LEU A 11 -8.67 0.83 31.51
C LEU A 11 -7.61 1.55 30.68
N LEU A 12 -6.81 2.42 31.31
CA LEU A 12 -5.72 3.12 30.63
C LEU A 12 -4.64 2.15 30.15
N THR A 13 -4.25 1.16 30.98
CA THR A 13 -3.25 0.17 30.56
C THR A 13 -3.75 -0.69 29.40
N ILE A 14 -5.02 -1.10 29.39
CA ILE A 14 -5.61 -1.83 28.25
C ILE A 14 -5.60 -0.99 26.97
N ILE A 15 -5.93 0.30 27.05
CA ILE A 15 -5.90 1.19 25.88
C ILE A 15 -4.47 1.35 25.35
N VAL A 16 -3.49 1.54 26.25
CA VAL A 16 -2.08 1.68 25.88
C VAL A 16 -1.56 0.38 25.26
N THR A 17 -1.83 -0.78 25.84
CA THR A 17 -1.37 -2.06 25.28
C THR A 17 -2.01 -2.37 23.93
N ALA A 18 -3.31 -2.08 23.76
CA ALA A 18 -3.98 -2.22 22.47
C ALA A 18 -3.35 -1.30 21.40
N THR A 19 -3.04 -0.06 21.75
CA THR A 19 -2.39 0.91 20.83
C THR A 19 -0.99 0.45 20.44
N VAL A 20 -0.18 -0.02 21.40
CA VAL A 20 1.15 -0.57 21.13
C VAL A 20 1.05 -1.82 20.23
N ALA A 21 0.07 -2.69 20.47
CA ALA A 21 -0.14 -3.88 19.66
C ALA A 21 -0.48 -3.54 18.20
N THR A 22 -1.31 -2.53 17.95
CA THR A 22 -1.61 -2.09 16.58
C THR A 22 -0.38 -1.56 15.85
N LEU A 23 0.44 -0.75 16.52
CA LEU A 23 1.66 -0.20 15.90
C LEU A 23 2.70 -1.31 15.63
N ALA A 24 2.82 -2.26 16.55
CA ALA A 24 3.70 -3.41 16.38
C ALA A 24 3.27 -4.30 15.20
N PHE A 25 1.96 -4.48 15.01
CA PHE A 25 1.42 -5.27 13.90
C PHE A 25 1.70 -4.61 12.54
N ASP A 26 1.52 -3.29 12.43
CA ASP A 26 1.82 -2.55 11.21
C ASP A 26 3.32 -2.62 10.86
N HIS A 27 4.20 -2.46 11.86
CA HIS A 27 5.64 -2.59 11.67
C HIS A 27 6.03 -4.00 11.21
N TRP A 28 5.39 -5.02 11.77
CA TRP A 28 5.61 -6.41 11.37
C TRP A 28 5.16 -6.67 9.93
N ILE A 29 4.02 -6.11 9.48
CA ILE A 29 3.57 -6.22 8.08
C ILE A 29 4.57 -5.53 7.14
N SER A 30 5.01 -4.32 7.46
CA SER A 30 5.95 -3.56 6.64
C SER A 30 7.28 -4.32 6.49
N TRP A 31 7.78 -4.91 7.58
CA TRP A 31 8.97 -5.76 7.52
C TRP A 31 8.76 -7.03 6.68
N LYS A 32 7.62 -7.71 6.83
CA LYS A 32 7.33 -8.94 6.06
C LYS A 32 7.11 -8.70 4.57
N THR A 33 6.60 -7.54 4.20
CA THR A 33 6.24 -7.21 2.80
C THR A 33 7.32 -6.40 2.09
N GLY A 34 8.23 -5.75 2.83
CA GLY A 34 9.28 -4.88 2.30
C GLY A 34 10.17 -5.54 1.24
N ASP A 35 10.45 -6.85 1.36
CA ASP A 35 11.29 -7.57 0.39
C ASP A 35 10.66 -7.68 -1.01
N TYR A 36 9.34 -7.53 -1.10
CA TYR A 36 8.56 -7.60 -2.35
C TYR A 36 8.16 -6.21 -2.88
N ILE A 37 8.65 -5.13 -2.25
CA ILE A 37 8.38 -3.75 -2.64
C ILE A 37 9.65 -3.14 -3.24
N TYR A 38 9.57 -2.73 -4.51
CA TYR A 38 10.68 -2.15 -5.23
C TYR A 38 10.38 -0.69 -5.57
N ASP A 39 11.26 0.23 -5.16
CA ASP A 39 11.14 1.65 -5.52
C ASP A 39 11.85 1.98 -6.85
N ASP A 40 12.68 1.07 -7.37
CA ASP A 40 13.44 1.23 -8.61
C ASP A 40 13.12 0.11 -9.61
N VAL A 41 12.80 0.51 -10.84
CA VAL A 41 12.55 -0.39 -11.98
C VAL A 41 13.73 -1.34 -12.24
N LYS A 42 14.97 -0.90 -12.00
CA LYS A 42 16.15 -1.75 -12.25
C LYS A 42 16.18 -2.98 -11.36
N LYS A 43 15.79 -2.82 -10.10
CA LYS A 43 15.73 -3.87 -9.07
C LYS A 43 14.50 -4.76 -9.20
N LEU A 44 13.49 -4.31 -9.95
CA LEU A 44 12.25 -5.04 -10.17
C LEU A 44 12.53 -6.36 -10.93
N PRO A 45 12.12 -7.52 -10.39
CA PRO A 45 12.16 -8.79 -11.11
C PRO A 45 11.21 -8.75 -12.32
N PRO A 46 11.58 -9.30 -13.49
CA PRO A 46 10.70 -9.30 -14.65
C PRO A 46 9.47 -10.19 -14.41
N ARG A 47 8.27 -9.69 -14.74
CA ARG A 47 7.00 -10.41 -14.69
C ARG A 47 6.24 -10.18 -16.01
N GLY A 48 5.51 -11.19 -16.48
CA GLY A 48 4.76 -11.07 -17.75
C GLY A 48 3.67 -9.99 -17.71
N VAL A 49 3.02 -9.83 -16.55
CA VAL A 49 1.87 -8.92 -16.39
C VAL A 49 2.12 -7.92 -15.27
N GLY A 50 1.82 -6.65 -15.57
CA GLY A 50 1.78 -5.54 -14.64
C GLY A 50 0.36 -5.02 -14.49
N MET A 51 -0.10 -4.87 -13.26
CA MET A 51 -1.39 -4.28 -12.92
C MET A 51 -1.22 -2.86 -12.42
N ILE A 52 -1.94 -1.93 -13.05
CA ILE A 52 -2.03 -0.53 -12.60
C ILE A 52 -3.33 -0.36 -11.83
N LEU A 53 -3.22 -0.08 -10.53
CA LEU A 53 -4.40 0.20 -9.72
C LEU A 53 -5.05 1.50 -10.18
N GLY A 54 -6.33 1.42 -10.53
CA GLY A 54 -7.12 2.54 -11.01
C GLY A 54 -7.24 3.65 -9.98
N GLU A 55 -7.13 4.89 -10.45
CA GLU A 55 -7.52 6.10 -9.73
C GLU A 55 -8.27 7.04 -10.67
N SER A 56 -9.02 7.99 -10.12
CA SER A 56 -9.61 9.04 -10.93
C SER A 56 -8.52 9.93 -11.55
N LYS A 57 -8.66 10.23 -12.85
CA LYS A 57 -7.76 11.13 -13.59
C LYS A 57 -7.80 12.56 -13.03
N TYR A 58 -8.94 12.97 -12.49
CA TYR A 58 -9.18 14.27 -11.89
C TYR A 58 -9.73 14.10 -10.47
N TYR A 59 -9.40 15.06 -9.59
CA TYR A 59 -10.07 15.23 -8.31
C TYR A 59 -11.51 15.70 -8.53
N SER A 60 -12.39 15.52 -7.54
CA SER A 60 -13.80 16.00 -7.61
C SER A 60 -13.91 17.50 -7.92
N ALA A 61 -12.88 18.29 -7.58
CA ALA A 61 -12.78 19.71 -7.90
C ALA A 61 -12.31 20.01 -9.34
N GLY A 62 -12.14 19.00 -10.21
CA GLY A 62 -11.68 19.13 -11.60
C GLY A 62 -10.17 19.25 -11.78
N LEU A 63 -9.39 19.37 -10.69
CA LEU A 63 -7.93 19.44 -10.77
C LEU A 63 -7.33 18.08 -11.20
N PRO A 64 -6.26 18.05 -12.03
CA PRO A 64 -5.60 16.80 -12.39
C PRO A 64 -5.02 16.07 -11.17
N ASN A 65 -5.20 14.74 -11.12
CA ASN A 65 -4.64 13.92 -10.05
C ASN A 65 -3.16 13.59 -10.33
N GLU A 66 -2.28 14.00 -9.42
CA GLU A 66 -0.84 13.73 -9.50
C GLU A 66 -0.53 12.25 -9.27
N TYR A 67 -1.26 11.57 -8.38
CA TYR A 67 -1.10 10.15 -8.09
C TYR A 67 -1.35 9.30 -9.34
N TYR A 68 -2.42 9.59 -10.09
CA TYR A 68 -2.71 8.98 -11.38
C TYR A 68 -1.53 9.15 -12.36
N LYS A 69 -0.99 10.36 -12.49
CA LYS A 69 0.15 10.64 -13.38
C LYS A 69 1.38 9.81 -13.00
N TYR A 70 1.73 9.75 -11.71
CA TYR A 70 2.89 8.99 -11.25
C TYR A 70 2.73 7.48 -11.48
N ARG A 71 1.52 6.93 -11.29
CA ARG A 71 1.24 5.50 -11.55
C ARG A 71 1.36 5.16 -13.03
N ILE A 72 0.82 5.99 -13.92
CA ILE A 72 0.94 5.81 -15.36
C ILE A 72 2.41 5.93 -15.81
N GLN A 73 3.14 6.93 -15.32
CA GLN A 73 4.57 7.08 -15.64
C GLN A 73 5.40 5.89 -15.16
N GLY A 74 5.13 5.41 -13.94
CA GLY A 74 5.79 4.22 -13.40
C GLY A 74 5.51 2.97 -14.25
N ALA A 75 4.27 2.82 -14.73
CA ALA A 75 3.90 1.73 -15.63
C ALA A 75 4.63 1.78 -16.96
N ILE A 76 4.74 2.96 -17.57
CA ILE A 76 5.51 3.17 -18.80
C ILE A 76 6.99 2.84 -18.56
N ASN A 77 7.57 3.26 -17.43
CA ASN A 77 8.97 2.96 -17.10
C ASN A 77 9.22 1.45 -16.94
N ALA A 78 8.29 0.73 -16.28
CA ALA A 78 8.38 -0.71 -16.09
C ALA A 78 8.16 -1.49 -17.41
N TYR A 79 7.34 -0.96 -18.32
CA TYR A 79 7.13 -1.53 -19.65
C TYR A 79 8.36 -1.31 -20.55
N ASN A 80 8.84 -0.07 -20.65
CA ASN A 80 9.98 0.29 -21.51
C ASN A 80 11.29 -0.36 -21.07
N SER A 81 11.43 -0.70 -19.78
CA SER A 81 12.59 -1.45 -19.26
C SER A 81 12.52 -2.96 -19.53
N GLY A 82 11.47 -3.46 -20.19
CA GLY A 82 11.27 -4.88 -20.47
C GLY A 82 10.96 -5.71 -19.23
N LYS A 83 10.71 -5.09 -18.08
CA LYS A 83 10.35 -5.79 -16.83
C LYS A 83 8.91 -6.28 -16.85
N ILE A 84 8.05 -5.60 -17.61
CA ILE A 84 6.63 -5.93 -17.77
C ILE A 84 6.29 -6.00 -19.24
N LYS A 85 5.63 -7.08 -19.68
CA LYS A 85 5.23 -7.27 -21.08
C LYS A 85 3.81 -6.78 -21.38
N TYR A 86 2.90 -6.92 -20.43
CA TYR A 86 1.50 -6.51 -20.59
C TYR A 86 1.02 -5.69 -19.40
N LEU A 87 0.33 -4.57 -19.66
CA LEU A 87 -0.28 -3.73 -18.63
C LEU A 87 -1.79 -3.93 -18.61
N THR A 88 -2.36 -4.07 -17.41
CA THR A 88 -3.80 -4.24 -17.20
C THR A 88 -4.31 -3.40 -16.03
N HIS A 89 -5.59 -3.06 -16.08
CA HIS A 89 -6.31 -2.45 -14.96
C HIS A 89 -7.09 -3.47 -14.12
N GLN A 90 -7.12 -4.74 -14.51
CA GLN A 90 -7.87 -5.80 -13.84
C GLN A 90 -6.97 -6.97 -13.46
N VAL A 91 -7.27 -7.62 -12.33
CA VAL A 91 -6.58 -8.83 -11.88
C VAL A 91 -7.00 -9.98 -12.79
N PHE A 92 -6.09 -10.43 -13.65
CA PHE A 92 -6.27 -11.69 -14.37
C PHE A 92 -5.89 -12.86 -13.46
N ALA A 93 -6.43 -14.05 -13.72
CA ALA A 93 -6.15 -15.29 -12.99
C ALA A 93 -4.70 -15.76 -13.22
N THR A 94 -3.74 -15.03 -12.67
CA THR A 94 -2.31 -15.31 -12.69
C THR A 94 -1.79 -15.39 -11.26
N ASN A 95 -0.88 -16.33 -11.03
CA ASN A 95 -0.20 -16.49 -9.75
C ASN A 95 1.00 -15.54 -9.60
N ASN A 96 1.43 -14.87 -10.69
CA ASN A 96 2.63 -14.03 -10.73
C ASN A 96 2.43 -12.70 -11.49
N PHE A 97 2.34 -11.59 -10.75
CA PHE A 97 2.17 -10.26 -11.35
C PHE A 97 2.85 -9.15 -10.55
N THR A 98 3.14 -8.04 -11.23
CA THR A 98 3.63 -6.81 -10.60
C THR A 98 2.50 -5.83 -10.42
N ILE A 99 2.35 -5.23 -9.24
CA ILE A 99 1.37 -4.19 -8.95
C ILE A 99 2.09 -2.84 -8.96
N ILE A 100 1.53 -1.86 -9.66
CA ILE A 100 2.12 -0.52 -9.76
C ILE A 100 1.23 0.45 -8.98
N THR A 101 1.72 0.87 -7.83
CA THR A 101 1.02 1.78 -6.92
C THR A 101 2.02 2.44 -5.98
N GLN A 102 1.54 3.12 -4.97
CA GLN A 102 2.36 3.80 -3.98
C GLN A 102 2.76 2.86 -2.86
N ARG A 103 3.86 3.17 -2.17
CA ARG A 103 4.45 2.32 -1.14
C ARG A 103 3.44 1.86 -0.07
N PHE A 104 2.58 2.75 0.42
CA PHE A 104 1.61 2.43 1.46
C PHE A 104 0.54 1.40 1.02
N HIS A 105 0.12 1.44 -0.25
CA HIS A 105 -0.80 0.44 -0.78
C HIS A 105 -0.11 -0.89 -1.04
N CYS A 106 1.16 -0.87 -1.44
CA CYS A 106 1.93 -2.07 -1.69
C CYS A 106 1.97 -3.02 -0.48
N GLU A 107 2.26 -2.50 0.71
CA GLU A 107 2.36 -3.31 1.93
C GLU A 107 1.08 -4.09 2.20
N ARG A 108 -0.07 -3.40 2.14
CA ARG A 108 -1.39 -4.01 2.41
C ARG A 108 -1.77 -5.06 1.37
N ILE A 109 -1.53 -4.77 0.09
CA ILE A 109 -1.90 -5.68 -1.00
C ILE A 109 -1.01 -6.93 -0.98
N LEU A 110 0.29 -6.75 -0.75
CA LEU A 110 1.24 -7.87 -0.64
C LEU A 110 0.92 -8.75 0.56
N PHE A 111 0.52 -8.18 1.69
CA PHE A 111 0.08 -8.96 2.84
C PHE A 111 -1.10 -9.88 2.49
N ILE A 112 -2.10 -9.37 1.77
CA ILE A 112 -3.26 -10.16 1.33
C ILE A 112 -2.83 -11.23 0.31
N ALA A 113 -1.95 -10.88 -0.63
CA ALA A 113 -1.43 -11.82 -1.64
C ALA A 113 -0.67 -12.98 -0.98
N MET A 114 0.23 -12.67 -0.04
CA MET A 114 0.98 -13.68 0.73
C MET A 114 0.05 -14.60 1.51
N LYS A 115 -1.01 -14.06 2.15
CA LYS A 115 -2.03 -14.89 2.84
C LYS A 115 -2.81 -15.80 1.89
N LYS A 116 -2.98 -15.40 0.64
CA LYS A 116 -3.66 -16.19 -0.41
C LYS A 116 -2.70 -17.10 -1.18
N GLY A 117 -1.40 -17.10 -0.87
CA GLY A 117 -0.39 -17.87 -1.61
C GLY A 117 -0.15 -17.36 -3.03
N ILE A 118 -0.44 -16.09 -3.31
CA ILE A 118 -0.23 -15.44 -4.61
C ILE A 118 1.15 -14.77 -4.60
N ASP A 119 1.99 -15.08 -5.58
CA ASP A 119 3.31 -14.49 -5.75
C ASP A 119 3.23 -13.13 -6.46
N ALA A 120 2.77 -12.14 -5.71
CA ALA A 120 2.71 -10.75 -6.14
C ALA A 120 3.96 -9.97 -5.70
N GLN A 121 4.37 -9.02 -6.53
CA GLN A 121 5.38 -8.02 -6.18
C GLN A 121 4.84 -6.62 -6.45
N CYS A 122 5.37 -5.60 -5.80
CA CYS A 122 4.91 -4.23 -5.97
C CYS A 122 6.04 -3.32 -6.45
N TYR A 123 5.74 -2.49 -7.44
CA TYR A 123 6.57 -1.39 -7.88
C TYR A 123 6.02 -0.08 -7.28
N ALA A 124 6.72 0.45 -6.29
CA ALA A 124 6.35 1.65 -5.55
C ALA A 124 6.75 2.90 -6.35
N VAL A 125 5.74 3.65 -6.81
CA VAL A 125 5.95 4.91 -7.53
C VAL A 125 6.02 6.10 -6.58
N SER A 126 6.76 7.12 -7.00
CA SER A 126 6.86 8.38 -6.26
C SER A 126 5.49 9.01 -6.01
N SER A 127 5.34 9.61 -4.84
CA SER A 127 4.09 10.25 -4.39
C SER A 127 4.34 11.72 -4.06
N PRO A 128 3.41 12.64 -4.34
CA PRO A 128 3.53 14.06 -3.99
C PRO A 128 3.65 14.25 -2.47
N LYS A 129 4.44 15.25 -2.06
CA LYS A 129 4.97 15.44 -0.69
C LYS A 129 3.93 15.80 0.40
N LYS A 130 2.62 15.76 0.14
CA LYS A 130 1.57 15.98 1.17
C LYS A 130 1.32 14.72 2.01
N ILE A 131 2.38 14.11 2.53
CA ILE A 131 2.35 12.82 3.25
C ILE A 131 1.53 12.89 4.54
N ILE A 132 1.58 14.00 5.27
CA ILE A 132 0.95 14.12 6.60
C ILE A 132 -0.59 14.08 6.52
N LYS A 133 -1.18 14.72 5.50
CA LYS A 133 -2.66 14.74 5.33
C LYS A 133 -3.22 13.40 4.85
N VAL A 134 -2.44 12.63 4.11
CA VAL A 134 -2.81 11.30 3.62
C VAL A 134 -2.66 10.26 4.74
N CYS A 135 -1.55 10.29 5.46
CA CYS A 135 -1.30 9.40 6.60
C CYS A 135 -2.36 9.57 7.71
N LEU A 136 -2.70 10.83 8.06
CA LEU A 136 -3.79 11.11 9.00
C LEU A 136 -5.13 10.56 8.49
N ARG A 137 -5.44 10.73 7.19
CA ARG A 137 -6.69 10.20 6.63
C ARG A 137 -6.75 8.67 6.71
N GLU A 138 -5.64 7.97 6.47
CA GLU A 138 -5.60 6.50 6.50
C GLU A 138 -5.67 5.91 7.90
N VAL A 139 -5.10 6.59 8.90
CA VAL A 139 -5.22 6.20 10.31
C VAL A 139 -6.68 6.33 10.81
N PHE A 140 -7.42 7.33 10.32
CA PHE A 140 -8.79 7.60 10.76
C PHE A 140 -9.89 6.97 9.89
N LEU A 141 -9.59 6.48 8.68
CA LEU A 141 -10.52 5.76 7.82
C LEU A 141 -9.96 4.37 7.46
N PRO A 142 -10.14 3.35 8.31
CA PRO A 142 -9.71 1.98 8.01
C PRO A 142 -10.51 1.32 6.87
N VAL A 143 -11.47 2.03 6.27
CA VAL A 143 -12.46 1.46 5.35
C VAL A 143 -12.58 2.37 4.15
N LEU A 144 -11.75 2.13 3.13
CA LEU A 144 -12.02 2.43 1.72
C LEU A 144 -10.78 2.02 0.92
N MET A 145 -10.68 0.71 0.68
CA MET A 145 -10.37 0.27 -0.67
C MET A 145 -11.69 0.43 -1.45
N PRO A 146 -11.91 1.50 -2.23
CA PRO A 146 -12.71 1.36 -3.43
C PRO A 146 -11.93 0.51 -4.46
#